data_AF-A0A6N9HZM2-F1
#
_entry.id   AF-A0A6N9HZM2-F1
#
_cell.length_a   1.000
_cell.length_b   1.000
_cell.length_c   1.000
_cell.angle_alpha   90.00
_cell.angle_beta   90.00
_cell.angle_gamma   90.00
#
_symmetry.space_group_name_H-M   'P 1'
#
loop_
_entity.id
_entity.type
_entity.pdbx_description
1 polymer ?
#
loop_
_entity_poly.entity_id
_entity_poly.type
_entity_poly.pdbx_seq_one_letter_code
_entity_poly.pdbx_strand_id
1 'polypeptide(L)'
;MPNFYMIGQVFKELESKNDELSDWIKKNYLNNTVSVDDCIPEYVKVTEYVSQSNLWTAAGYEEWTMKYEKADPWLIASAMKHSYTIITDERDTGPNGNRTDNEPKIPFVAKHFNVPTINFWDFLSANHFIAK
;
A
#
# COMPACT_ATOMS: atom_id res chain seq x y z
N MET A 1 4.00 3.96 -22.01
CA MET A 1 3.49 4.74 -20.86
C MET A 1 3.21 3.76 -19.74
N PRO A 2 3.51 4.09 -18.47
CA PRO A 2 3.16 3.24 -17.34
C PRO A 2 1.63 3.11 -17.23
N ASN A 3 1.17 1.90 -16.89
CA ASN A 3 -0.23 1.66 -16.54
C ASN A 3 -0.39 1.88 -15.04
N PHE A 4 -1.36 2.70 -14.64
CA PHE A 4 -1.69 2.94 -13.24
C PHE A 4 -2.89 2.12 -12.85
N TYR A 5 -2.78 1.47 -11.70
CA TYR A 5 -3.84 0.66 -11.12
C TYR A 5 -4.14 1.18 -9.72
N MET A 6 -5.43 1.27 -9.39
CA MET A 6 -5.90 1.61 -8.06
C MET A 6 -6.70 0.42 -7.53
N ILE A 7 -6.32 -0.13 -6.39
CA ILE A 7 -7.10 -1.20 -5.76
C ILE A 7 -8.37 -0.63 -5.12
N GLY A 8 -9.43 -1.44 -5.02
CA GLY A 8 -10.70 -1.02 -4.44
C GLY A 8 -10.58 -0.53 -2.99
N GLN A 9 -9.64 -1.06 -2.20
CA GLN A 9 -9.42 -0.66 -0.80
C GLN A 9 -8.88 0.78 -0.70
N VAL A 10 -7.93 1.17 -1.55
CA VAL A 10 -7.44 2.56 -1.62
C VAL A 10 -8.56 3.49 -2.03
N PHE A 11 -9.36 3.10 -3.03
CA PHE A 11 -10.52 3.89 -3.46
C PHE A 11 -11.48 4.15 -2.28
N LYS A 12 -11.88 3.10 -1.55
CA LYS A 12 -12.79 3.22 -0.40
C LYS A 12 -12.21 4.09 0.71
N GLU A 13 -10.91 3.97 0.99
CA GLU A 13 -10.24 4.79 2.00
C GLU A 13 -10.29 6.28 1.63
N LEU A 14 -9.94 6.61 0.38
CA LEU A 14 -9.97 7.99 -0.11
C LEU A 14 -11.39 8.55 -0.22
N GLU A 15 -12.36 7.72 -0.62
CA GLU A 15 -13.76 8.10 -0.75
C GLU A 15 -14.35 8.57 0.60
N SER A 16 -13.91 7.96 1.71
CA SER A 16 -14.45 8.23 3.05
C SER A 16 -14.06 9.59 3.65
N LYS A 17 -13.07 10.30 3.07
CA LYS A 17 -12.47 11.52 3.66
C LYS A 17 -13.28 12.80 3.44
N ASN A 18 -14.32 12.76 2.59
CA ASN A 18 -15.26 13.87 2.32
C ASN A 18 -14.59 15.22 2.00
N ASP A 19 -13.49 15.19 1.26
CA ASP A 19 -12.72 16.35 0.80
C ASP A 19 -12.71 16.45 -0.74
N GLU A 20 -12.02 17.45 -1.29
CA GLU A 20 -11.88 17.65 -2.74
C GLU A 20 -11.28 16.42 -3.43
N LEU A 21 -10.35 15.73 -2.75
CA LEU A 21 -9.75 14.50 -3.26
C LEU A 21 -10.78 13.36 -3.35
N SER A 22 -11.63 13.20 -2.34
CA SER A 22 -12.75 12.25 -2.35
C SER A 22 -13.68 12.49 -3.54
N ASP A 23 -14.08 13.74 -3.78
CA ASP A 23 -14.94 14.09 -4.91
C ASP A 23 -14.26 13.80 -6.26
N TRP A 24 -12.97 14.11 -6.37
CA TRP A 24 -12.19 13.81 -7.57
C TRP A 24 -12.06 12.30 -7.81
N ILE A 25 -11.78 11.52 -6.77
CA ILE A 25 -11.66 10.06 -6.85
C ILE A 25 -12.99 9.42 -7.27
N LYS A 26 -14.12 9.82 -6.65
CA LYS A 26 -15.46 9.34 -7.04
C LYS A 26 -15.75 9.60 -8.51
N LYS A 27 -15.39 10.78 -9.02
CA LYS A 27 -15.64 11.15 -10.41
C LYS A 27 -14.77 10.38 -11.41
N ASN A 28 -13.51 10.08 -11.06
CA ASN A 28 -12.52 9.56 -12.01
C ASN A 28 -12.24 8.05 -11.87
N TYR A 29 -12.53 7.44 -10.72
CA TYR A 29 -12.11 6.06 -10.40
C TYR A 29 -13.23 5.10 -9.94
N LEU A 30 -14.49 5.54 -9.83
CA LEU A 30 -15.61 4.70 -9.33
C LEU A 30 -15.72 3.31 -9.99
N ASN A 31 -15.45 3.21 -11.28
CA ASN A 31 -15.47 1.96 -12.05
C ASN A 31 -14.10 1.58 -12.62
N ASN A 32 -13.02 2.19 -12.13
CA ASN A 32 -11.66 1.98 -12.62
C ASN A 32 -10.73 1.52 -11.49
N THR A 33 -11.21 0.57 -10.69
CA THR A 33 -10.43 -0.10 -9.66
C THR A 33 -10.16 -1.54 -10.06
N VAL A 34 -9.05 -2.07 -9.57
CA VAL A 34 -8.72 -3.50 -9.70
C VAL A 34 -9.17 -4.25 -8.45
N SER A 35 -9.71 -5.45 -8.65
CA SER A 35 -10.04 -6.35 -7.55
C SER A 35 -8.76 -6.93 -6.94
N VAL A 36 -8.83 -7.29 -5.66
CA VAL A 36 -7.76 -7.97 -4.91
C VAL A 36 -8.09 -9.43 -4.59
N ASP A 37 -9.21 -9.96 -5.13
CA ASP A 37 -9.72 -11.29 -4.79
C ASP A 37 -8.75 -12.43 -5.16
N ASP A 38 -7.85 -12.22 -6.13
CA ASP A 38 -6.83 -13.19 -6.53
C ASP A 38 -5.48 -13.01 -5.79
N CYS A 39 -5.41 -12.01 -4.90
CA CYS A 39 -4.24 -11.63 -4.10
C CYS A 39 -4.32 -12.15 -2.64
N ILE A 40 -5.37 -12.91 -2.28
CA ILE A 40 -5.54 -13.46 -0.93
C ILE A 40 -4.29 -14.21 -0.42
N PRO A 41 -3.65 -15.10 -1.20
CA PRO A 41 -2.47 -15.82 -0.73
C PRO A 41 -1.30 -14.89 -0.38
N GLU A 42 -1.10 -13.83 -1.15
CA GLU A 42 -0.10 -12.81 -0.89
C GLU A 42 -0.45 -11.94 0.33
N TYR A 43 -1.72 -11.58 0.50
CA TYR A 43 -2.20 -10.84 1.66
C TYR A 43 -1.98 -11.61 2.97
N VAL A 44 -2.22 -12.92 2.97
CA VAL A 44 -1.93 -13.79 4.13
C VAL A 44 -0.44 -13.72 4.48
N LYS A 45 0.47 -13.82 3.49
CA LYS A 45 1.91 -13.69 3.75
C LYS A 45 2.27 -12.34 4.38
N VAL A 46 1.70 -11.24 3.88
CA VAL A 46 1.97 -9.89 4.41
C VAL A 46 1.50 -9.76 5.85
N THR A 47 0.27 -10.19 6.14
CA THR A 47 -0.33 -10.11 7.48
C THR A 47 0.34 -11.05 8.50
N GLU A 48 0.76 -12.24 8.08
CA GLU A 48 1.57 -13.15 8.89
C GLU A 48 2.95 -12.55 9.21
N TYR A 49 3.61 -11.93 8.24
CA TYR A 49 4.90 -11.29 8.47
C TYR A 49 4.81 -10.18 9.53
N VAL A 50 3.85 -9.26 9.43
CA VAL A 50 3.73 -8.16 10.40
C VAL A 50 3.35 -8.65 11.80
N SER A 51 2.56 -9.73 11.92
CA SER A 51 2.12 -10.27 13.21
C SER A 51 3.12 -11.24 13.86
N GLN A 52 3.88 -12.01 13.07
CA GLN A 52 4.74 -13.10 13.56
C GLN A 52 6.24 -12.76 13.55
N SER A 53 6.67 -11.70 12.87
CA SER A 53 8.10 -11.29 12.82
C SER A 53 8.67 -10.84 14.16
N ASN A 54 7.82 -10.62 15.18
CA ASN A 54 8.21 -10.05 16.48
C ASN A 54 8.88 -8.67 16.36
N LEU A 55 8.64 -7.94 15.26
CA LEU A 55 9.12 -6.57 15.05
C LEU A 55 8.11 -5.52 15.55
N TRP A 56 6.83 -5.88 15.60
CA TRP A 56 5.74 -5.03 16.10
C TRP A 56 5.10 -5.60 17.36
N THR A 57 4.50 -4.74 18.18
CA THR A 57 3.52 -5.15 19.20
C THR A 57 2.16 -5.36 18.54
N ALA A 58 1.20 -5.97 19.25
CA ALA A 58 -0.16 -6.14 18.74
C ALA A 58 -0.80 -4.81 18.31
N ALA A 59 -0.61 -3.76 19.11
CA ALA A 59 -1.09 -2.42 18.79
C ALA A 59 -0.50 -1.86 17.49
N GLY A 60 0.72 -2.27 17.11
CA GLY A 60 1.32 -1.85 15.86
C GLY A 60 0.69 -2.52 14.64
N TYR A 61 0.46 -3.84 14.69
CA TYR A 61 0.01 -4.59 13.51
C TYR A 61 -1.50 -4.83 13.43
N GLU A 62 -2.29 -4.52 14.47
CA GLU A 62 -3.72 -4.89 14.50
C GLU A 62 -4.51 -4.25 13.36
N GLU A 63 -4.24 -2.99 13.02
CA GLU A 63 -4.92 -2.30 11.92
C GLU A 63 -4.71 -3.02 10.59
N TRP A 64 -3.51 -3.55 10.35
CA TRP A 64 -3.15 -4.29 9.14
C TRP A 64 -3.71 -5.71 9.08
N THR A 65 -4.04 -6.31 10.23
CA THR A 65 -4.41 -7.73 10.32
C THR A 65 -5.89 -7.96 10.60
N MET A 66 -6.55 -7.02 11.28
CA MET A 66 -7.95 -7.15 11.71
C MET A 66 -8.93 -6.43 10.78
N LYS A 67 -8.49 -5.41 10.04
CA LYS A 67 -9.37 -4.63 9.15
C LYS A 67 -9.12 -4.98 7.69
N TYR A 68 -10.07 -5.71 7.09
CA TYR A 68 -10.00 -6.07 5.68
C TYR A 68 -9.97 -4.83 4.76
N GLU A 69 -10.57 -3.72 5.19
CA GLU A 69 -10.62 -2.46 4.44
C GLU A 69 -9.28 -1.72 4.43
N LYS A 70 -8.35 -2.08 5.32
CA LYS A 70 -7.05 -1.42 5.40
C LYS A 70 -6.25 -1.68 4.12
N ALA A 71 -5.94 -0.62 3.38
CA ALA A 71 -5.44 -0.73 2.01
C ALA A 71 -3.98 -1.18 1.92
N ASP A 72 -3.14 -0.83 2.89
CA ASP A 72 -1.68 -0.99 2.84
C ASP A 72 -1.22 -2.45 2.62
N PRO A 73 -1.74 -3.46 3.36
CA PRO A 73 -1.36 -4.85 3.11
C PRO A 73 -1.81 -5.35 1.74
N TRP A 74 -2.97 -4.89 1.25
CA TRP A 74 -3.47 -5.24 -0.09
C TRP A 74 -2.61 -4.65 -1.21
N LEU A 75 -2.11 -3.43 -1.05
CA LEU A 75 -1.18 -2.83 -2.02
C LEU A 75 0.08 -3.70 -2.18
N ILE A 76 0.64 -4.17 -1.07
CA ILE A 76 1.81 -5.07 -1.09
C ILE A 76 1.44 -6.41 -1.72
N ALA A 77 0.31 -6.99 -1.33
CA ALA A 77 -0.16 -8.26 -1.86
C ALA A 77 -0.37 -8.22 -3.38
N SER A 78 -1.05 -7.19 -3.90
CA SER A 78 -1.27 -7.00 -5.34
C SER A 78 0.05 -6.78 -6.08
N ALA A 79 0.99 -6.04 -5.49
CA ALA A 79 2.30 -5.85 -6.10
C ALA A 79 3.13 -7.13 -6.14
N MET A 80 3.08 -7.96 -5.09
CA MET A 80 3.67 -9.30 -5.09
C MET A 80 3.08 -10.18 -6.20
N LYS A 81 1.74 -10.22 -6.29
CA LYS A 81 1.01 -11.08 -7.21
C LYS A 81 1.28 -10.75 -8.68
N HIS A 82 1.29 -9.46 -9.01
CA HIS A 82 1.34 -8.98 -10.39
C HIS A 82 2.70 -8.38 -10.78
N SER A 83 3.69 -8.46 -9.91
CA SER A 83 5.02 -7.86 -10.11
C SER A 83 4.95 -6.35 -10.39
N TYR A 84 4.11 -5.64 -9.63
CA TYR A 84 3.97 -4.18 -9.73
C TYR A 84 4.99 -3.43 -8.86
N THR A 85 5.13 -2.14 -9.15
CA THR A 85 5.81 -1.17 -8.28
C THR A 85 4.77 -0.32 -7.57
N ILE A 86 4.94 -0.15 -6.25
CA ILE A 86 4.06 0.72 -5.46
C ILE A 86 4.59 2.15 -5.49
N ILE A 87 3.73 3.11 -5.82
CA ILE A 87 4.05 4.54 -5.67
C ILE A 87 3.59 4.99 -4.29
N THR A 88 4.51 5.45 -3.44
CA THR A 88 4.21 5.93 -2.09
C THR A 88 5.24 6.96 -1.63
N ASP A 89 4.78 8.04 -1.00
CA ASP A 89 5.64 9.07 -0.38
C ASP A 89 5.99 8.75 1.09
N GLU A 90 5.58 7.58 1.57
CA GLU A 90 5.96 7.10 2.90
C GLU A 90 7.47 6.83 2.97
N ARG A 91 8.07 7.12 4.14
CA ARG A 91 9.49 6.82 4.38
C ARG A 91 9.67 5.35 4.75
N ASP A 92 10.79 4.75 4.33
CA ASP A 92 11.24 3.42 4.77
C ASP A 92 11.71 3.48 6.24
N THR A 93 10.74 3.67 7.15
CA THR A 93 10.95 3.62 8.59
C THR A 93 10.31 2.37 9.14
N GLY A 94 11.00 1.70 10.05
CA GLY A 94 10.46 0.53 10.72
C GLY A 94 11.20 0.23 12.02
N PRO A 95 10.86 -0.90 12.65
CA PRO A 95 11.43 -1.31 13.93
C PRO A 95 12.96 -1.41 13.81
N ASN A 96 13.69 -0.64 14.63
CA ASN A 96 15.16 -0.59 14.65
C ASN A 96 15.69 -0.99 16.03
N GLY A 97 15.81 -2.30 16.25
CA GLY A 97 16.29 -2.90 17.50
C GLY A 97 15.17 -3.37 18.42
N ASN A 98 14.28 -2.47 18.85
CA ASN A 98 13.15 -2.80 19.72
C ASN A 98 11.83 -2.95 18.95
N ARG A 99 10.91 -3.72 19.51
CA ARG A 99 9.52 -3.77 19.06
C ARG A 99 8.86 -2.39 19.18
N THR A 100 7.99 -2.06 18.23
CA THR A 100 7.23 -0.80 18.24
C THR A 100 5.74 -1.07 18.06
N ASP A 101 4.95 -0.19 18.64
CA ASP A 101 3.50 -0.03 18.48
C ASP A 101 3.12 0.90 17.33
N ASN A 102 4.09 1.50 16.65
CA ASN A 102 3.82 2.26 15.43
C ASN A 102 3.37 1.31 14.33
N GLU A 103 2.39 1.76 13.57
CA GLU A 103 1.87 1.04 12.42
C GLU A 103 2.99 0.71 11.40
N PRO A 104 3.01 -0.51 10.81
CA PRO A 104 3.91 -0.87 9.73
C PRO A 104 3.86 0.13 8.58
N LYS A 105 4.99 0.26 7.88
CA LYS A 105 5.17 1.17 6.75
C LYS A 105 5.30 0.38 5.47
N ILE A 106 4.61 0.81 4.41
CA ILE A 106 4.56 0.15 3.11
C ILE A 106 5.98 -0.14 2.61
N PRO A 107 6.92 0.84 2.53
CA PRO A 107 8.25 0.56 1.99
C PRO A 107 9.02 -0.48 2.82
N PHE A 108 8.89 -0.44 4.15
CA PHE A 108 9.59 -1.35 5.04
C PHE A 108 9.12 -2.80 4.85
N VAL A 109 7.79 -3.01 4.82
CA VAL A 109 7.21 -4.35 4.64
C VAL A 109 7.38 -4.83 3.19
N ALA A 110 7.19 -3.96 2.20
CA ALA A 110 7.36 -4.28 0.77
C ALA A 110 8.78 -4.79 0.47
N LYS A 111 9.80 -4.18 1.09
CA LYS A 111 11.20 -4.60 0.97
C LYS A 111 11.44 -6.04 1.43
N HIS A 112 10.77 -6.50 2.48
CA HIS A 112 10.86 -7.90 2.93
C HIS A 112 10.43 -8.89 1.83
N PHE A 113 9.43 -8.51 1.03
CA PHE A 113 8.88 -9.31 -0.06
C PHE A 113 9.51 -9.01 -1.42
N ASN A 114 10.58 -8.22 -1.48
CA ASN A 114 11.20 -7.74 -2.73
C ASN A 114 10.23 -7.00 -3.66
N VAL A 115 9.21 -6.34 -3.10
CA VAL A 115 8.30 -5.48 -3.84
C VAL A 115 8.94 -4.09 -3.99
N PRO A 116 9.13 -3.58 -5.22
CA PRO A 116 9.70 -2.26 -5.42
C PRO A 116 8.73 -1.15 -5.02
N THR A 117 9.26 -0.11 -4.37
CA THR A 117 8.54 1.13 -4.06
C THR A 117 9.28 2.32 -4.64
N ILE A 118 8.54 3.34 -5.06
CA ILE A 118 9.09 4.61 -5.56
C ILE A 118 8.24 5.77 -5.04
N ASN A 119 8.86 6.90 -4.69
CA ASN A 119 8.09 8.10 -4.36
C ASN A 119 7.58 8.80 -5.62
N PHE A 120 6.61 9.69 -5.46
CA PHE A 120 5.95 10.32 -6.60
C PHE A 120 6.91 11.14 -7.46
N TRP A 121 7.83 11.89 -6.84
CA TRP A 121 8.78 12.76 -7.53
C TRP A 121 9.83 11.97 -8.31
N ASP A 122 10.37 10.91 -7.73
CA ASP A 122 11.31 10.01 -8.39
C ASP A 122 10.64 9.28 -9.56
N PHE A 123 9.37 8.90 -9.41
CA PHE A 123 8.59 8.35 -10.50
C PHE A 123 8.45 9.33 -11.68
N LEU A 124 8.07 10.59 -11.42
CA LEU A 124 7.97 11.60 -12.46
C LEU A 124 9.31 11.85 -13.15
N SER A 125 10.38 11.97 -12.36
CA SER A 125 11.75 12.14 -12.85
C SER A 125 12.19 10.99 -13.76
N ALA A 126 12.02 9.74 -13.30
CA ALA A 126 12.37 8.54 -14.06
C ALA A 126 11.59 8.41 -15.38
N ASN A 127 10.37 8.95 -15.42
CA ASN A 127 9.52 8.94 -16.61
C ASN A 127 9.64 10.21 -17.47
N HIS A 128 10.60 11.10 -17.17
CA HIS A 128 10.85 12.35 -17.90
C HIS A 128 9.57 13.18 -18.05
N PHE A 129 8.74 13.22 -17.00
CA PHE A 129 7.50 13.98 -17.02
C PHE A 129 7.81 15.49 -17.12
N ILE A 130 7.17 16.15 -18.09
CA ILE A 130 7.26 17.59 -18.28
C ILE A 130 5.86 18.15 -18.04
N ALA A 131 5.72 18.97 -16.98
CA ALA A 131 4.48 19.71 -16.74
C ALA A 131 4.23 20.65 -17.92
N LYS A 132 3.02 20.60 -18.47
CA LYS A 132 2.57 21.49 -19.55
C LYS A 132 1.73 22.62 -18.98
#